data_AF-A0A3N5UYR3-F1
#
_entry.id   AF-A0A3N5UYR3-F1
#
_cell.length_a   1.000
_cell.length_b   1.000
_cell.length_c   1.000
_cell.angle_alpha   90.00
_cell.angle_beta   90.00
_cell.angle_gamma   90.00
#
_symmetry.space_group_name_H-M   'P 1'
#
loop_
_entity.id
_entity.type
_entity.pdbx_description
1 polymer ?
#
loop_
_entity_poly.entity_id
_entity_poly.type
_entity_poly.pdbx_seq_one_letter_code
_entity_poly.pdbx_strand_id
1 'polypeptide(L)'
;AMGPMLQSLYTNPEKGFLHGEFFWNFSGPVLIQYWRSFEDLERFARHPSDPHLGAWKRFNQAVGADGSVGIWHETYTVNPGQFESVYGNMPKFGLGAALEHVEAVGRRETARLRLSER
;
A
#
# COMPACT_ATOMS: atom_id res chain seq x y z
N ALA A 1 -1.67 16.26 -1.45
CA ALA A 1 -2.52 15.26 -2.14
C ALA A 1 -2.70 13.99 -1.30
N MET A 2 -1.63 13.45 -0.70
CA MET A 2 -1.68 12.17 0.01
C MET A 2 -2.54 12.16 1.28
N GLY A 3 -2.55 13.22 2.09
CA GLY A 3 -3.37 13.27 3.31
C GLY A 3 -4.88 13.04 3.06
N PRO A 4 -5.54 13.86 2.22
CA PRO A 4 -6.94 13.65 1.85
C PRO A 4 -7.21 12.30 1.18
N MET A 5 -6.25 11.79 0.41
CA MET A 5 -6.34 10.47 -0.22
C MET A 5 -6.41 9.36 0.82
N LEU A 6 -5.46 9.32 1.76
CA LEU A 6 -5.44 8.33 2.83
C LEU A 6 -6.68 8.44 3.71
N GLN A 7 -7.10 9.66 4.05
CA GLN A 7 -8.34 9.87 4.80
C GLN A 7 -9.54 9.25 4.08
N SER A 8 -9.69 9.49 2.77
CA SER A 8 -10.77 8.90 1.97
C SER A 8 -10.71 7.37 1.96
N LEU A 9 -9.51 6.78 1.89
CA LEU A 9 -9.35 5.33 1.88
C LEU A 9 -9.70 4.70 3.25
N TYR A 10 -9.24 5.29 4.34
CA TYR A 10 -9.55 4.81 5.68
C TYR A 10 -11.04 4.95 6.05
N THR A 11 -11.74 5.94 5.51
CA THR A 11 -13.20 6.11 5.77
C THR A 11 -14.10 5.28 4.86
N ASN A 12 -13.55 4.66 3.81
CA ASN A 12 -14.30 3.92 2.78
C ASN A 12 -13.65 2.55 2.52
N PRO A 13 -13.74 1.59 3.47
CA PRO A 13 -13.05 0.30 3.39
C PRO A 13 -13.52 -0.59 2.22
N GLU A 14 -14.71 -0.33 1.67
CA GLU A 14 -15.23 -1.00 0.47
C GLU A 14 -14.36 -0.74 -0.77
N LYS A 15 -13.52 0.31 -0.76
CA LYS A 15 -12.58 0.61 -1.84
C LYS A 15 -11.40 -0.35 -1.93
N GLY A 16 -11.19 -1.22 -0.94
CA GLY A 16 -10.18 -2.27 -1.00
C GLY A 16 -8.78 -1.89 -0.54
N PHE A 17 -8.62 -0.68 0.00
CA PHE A 17 -7.43 -0.32 0.75
C PHE A 17 -7.41 -1.07 2.09
N LEU A 18 -6.29 -1.72 2.38
CA LEU A 18 -6.10 -2.49 3.61
C LEU A 18 -5.34 -1.69 4.65
N HIS A 19 -4.24 -1.05 4.24
CA HIS A 19 -3.38 -0.26 5.13
C HIS A 19 -2.35 0.55 4.35
N GLY A 20 -1.74 1.55 4.98
CA GLY A 20 -0.64 2.31 4.41
C GLY A 20 0.39 2.72 5.43
N GLU A 21 1.66 2.73 5.02
CA GLU A 21 2.80 3.18 5.81
C GLU A 21 3.42 4.40 5.16
N PHE A 22 3.53 5.49 5.90
CA PHE A 22 4.06 6.76 5.42
C PHE A 22 5.35 7.10 6.14
N PHE A 23 6.41 7.37 5.39
CA PHE A 23 7.71 7.74 5.94
C PHE A 23 8.46 8.68 5.01
N TRP A 24 9.58 9.20 5.50
CA TRP A 24 10.45 10.11 4.77
C TRP A 24 11.80 9.44 4.49
N ASN A 25 12.26 9.48 3.24
CA ASN A 25 13.62 9.11 2.87
C ASN A 25 14.40 10.32 2.35
N PHE A 26 15.65 10.13 1.92
CA PHE A 26 16.48 11.23 1.43
C PHE A 26 15.89 11.95 0.20
N SER A 27 15.15 11.22 -0.63
CA SER A 27 14.53 11.73 -1.86
C SER A 27 13.10 12.26 -1.64
N GLY A 28 12.59 12.24 -0.41
CA GLY A 28 11.27 12.79 -0.05
C GLY A 28 10.31 11.76 0.56
N PRO A 29 9.00 12.01 0.48
CA PRO A 29 8.00 11.16 1.12
C PRO A 29 7.81 9.85 0.35
N VAL A 30 7.65 8.75 1.10
CA VAL A 30 7.34 7.42 0.57
C VAL A 30 6.05 6.92 1.22
N LEU A 31 5.18 6.34 0.40
CA LEU A 31 3.94 5.71 0.84
C LEU A 31 3.90 4.26 0.34
N ILE A 32 3.94 3.31 1.27
CA ILE A 32 3.64 1.90 0.99
C ILE A 32 2.14 1.71 1.21
N GLN A 33 1.46 1.05 0.27
CA GLN A 33 0.02 0.79 0.35
C GLN A 33 -0.25 -0.69 0.14
N TYR A 34 -1.15 -1.24 0.96
CA TYR A 34 -1.63 -2.60 0.86
C TYR A 34 -3.07 -2.58 0.35
N TRP A 35 -3.33 -3.36 -0.67
CA TRP A 35 -4.62 -3.42 -1.35
C TRP A 35 -5.10 -4.85 -1.44
N ARG A 36 -6.42 -5.03 -1.36
CA ARG A 36 -7.08 -6.31 -1.53
C ARG A 36 -6.87 -6.88 -2.93
N SER A 37 -6.89 -6.02 -3.95
CA SER A 37 -6.58 -6.41 -5.33
C SER A 37 -6.08 -5.21 -6.13
N PHE A 38 -5.50 -5.49 -7.31
CA PHE A 38 -5.08 -4.45 -8.23
C PHE A 38 -6.26 -3.68 -8.80
N GLU A 39 -7.38 -4.36 -9.05
CA GLU A 39 -8.61 -3.78 -9.58
C GLU A 39 -9.22 -2.76 -8.61
N ASP A 40 -9.16 -3.04 -7.30
CA ASP A 40 -9.59 -2.11 -6.25
C ASP A 40 -8.73 -0.83 -6.24
N LEU A 41 -7.40 -0.99 -6.33
CA LEU A 41 -6.44 0.12 -6.47
C LEU A 41 -6.70 0.94 -7.73
N GLU A 42 -6.81 0.27 -8.88
CA GLU A 42 -7.02 0.92 -10.18
C GLU A 42 -8.34 1.68 -10.20
N ARG A 43 -9.42 1.08 -9.69
CA ARG A 43 -10.74 1.71 -9.59
C ARG A 43 -10.64 3.01 -8.79
N PHE A 44 -10.06 2.99 -7.60
CA PHE A 44 -9.86 4.20 -6.78
C PHE A 44 -9.01 5.26 -7.50
N ALA A 45 -7.89 4.84 -8.10
CA ALA A 45 -6.96 5.76 -8.76
C ALA A 45 -7.60 6.51 -9.94
N ARG A 46 -8.58 5.89 -10.62
CA ARG A 46 -9.24 6.41 -11.82
C ARG A 46 -10.64 6.98 -11.57
N HIS A 47 -11.21 6.81 -10.39
CA HIS A 47 -12.58 7.23 -10.14
C HIS A 47 -12.68 8.78 -10.07
N PRO A 48 -13.61 9.41 -10.81
CA PRO A 48 -13.71 10.88 -10.85
C PRO A 48 -14.01 11.54 -9.50
N SER A 49 -14.76 10.86 -8.65
CA SER A 49 -15.13 11.35 -7.31
C SER A 49 -14.07 11.06 -6.25
N ASP A 50 -13.01 10.31 -6.59
CA ASP A 50 -11.92 10.02 -5.67
C ASP A 50 -10.80 11.06 -5.77
N PRO A 51 -10.11 11.35 -4.65
CA PRO A 51 -9.15 12.46 -4.59
C PRO A 51 -7.89 12.24 -5.45
N HIS A 52 -7.62 11.01 -5.89
CA HIS A 52 -6.43 10.68 -6.66
C HIS A 52 -6.44 11.29 -8.07
N LEU A 53 -7.46 11.03 -8.88
CA LEU A 53 -7.49 11.45 -10.30
C LEU A 53 -7.39 12.98 -10.44
N GLY A 54 -8.09 13.72 -9.59
CA GLY A 54 -8.03 15.19 -9.60
C GLY A 54 -6.64 15.73 -9.23
N ALA A 55 -5.98 15.13 -8.23
CA ALA A 55 -4.61 15.49 -7.87
C ALA A 55 -3.61 15.16 -8.97
N TRP A 56 -3.78 14.00 -9.62
CA TRP A 56 -2.95 13.57 -10.74
C TRP A 56 -3.07 14.52 -11.95
N LYS A 57 -4.28 14.95 -12.29
CA LYS A 57 -4.50 15.96 -13.34
C LYS A 57 -3.79 17.28 -13.04
N ARG A 58 -3.90 17.78 -11.81
CA ARG A 58 -3.21 19.02 -11.38
C ARG A 58 -1.69 18.89 -11.45
N PHE A 59 -1.15 17.74 -11.03
CA PHE A 59 0.29 17.48 -11.14
C PHE A 59 0.75 17.51 -12.60
N ASN A 60 0.06 16.82 -13.52
CA ASN A 60 0.43 16.81 -14.93
C ASN A 60 0.32 18.18 -15.60
N GLN A 61 -0.63 19.02 -15.17
CA GLN A 61 -0.75 20.39 -15.68
C GLN A 61 0.37 21.31 -15.18
N ALA A 62 0.81 21.12 -13.92
CA ALA A 62 1.81 21.99 -13.30
C ALA A 62 3.25 21.58 -13.59
N VAL A 63 3.54 20.29 -13.66
CA VAL A 63 4.89 19.71 -13.78
C VAL A 63 5.02 18.98 -15.12
N GLY A 64 4.08 18.06 -15.41
CA GLY A 64 4.13 17.25 -16.62
C GLY A 64 5.47 16.52 -16.77
N ALA A 65 6.19 16.82 -17.86
CA ALA A 65 7.51 16.26 -18.16
C ALA A 65 8.65 17.30 -18.05
N ASP A 66 8.45 18.39 -17.32
CA ASP A 66 9.45 19.47 -17.21
C ASP A 66 10.68 19.11 -16.35
N GLY A 67 10.61 18.01 -15.60
CA GLY A 67 11.70 17.48 -14.77
C GLY A 67 11.86 18.16 -13.40
N SER A 68 10.98 19.09 -13.02
CA SER A 68 11.08 19.82 -11.76
C SER A 68 10.71 18.97 -10.52
N VAL A 69 9.82 18.00 -10.69
CA VAL A 69 9.41 17.05 -9.63
C VAL A 69 9.33 15.64 -10.19
N GLY A 70 10.12 14.73 -9.62
CA GLY A 70 10.08 13.30 -9.95
C GLY A 70 9.01 12.54 -9.16
N ILE A 71 8.45 11.50 -9.77
CA ILE A 71 7.58 10.52 -9.11
C ILE A 71 8.02 9.11 -9.53
N TRP A 72 7.70 8.14 -8.69
CA TRP A 72 7.83 6.73 -9.02
C TRP A 72 6.73 5.95 -8.30
N HIS A 73 6.41 4.78 -8.83
CA HIS A 73 5.53 3.81 -8.18
C HIS A 73 5.94 2.40 -8.61
N GLU A 74 5.83 1.45 -7.68
CA GLU A 74 6.02 0.03 -7.95
C GLU A 74 4.83 -0.72 -7.40
N THR A 75 4.21 -1.54 -8.23
CA THR A 75 3.02 -2.32 -7.85
C THR A 75 3.30 -3.78 -8.07
N TYR A 76 3.16 -4.56 -7.00
CA TYR A 76 3.36 -6.01 -7.01
C TYR A 76 2.04 -6.70 -6.68
N THR A 77 1.57 -7.57 -7.58
CA THR A 77 0.48 -8.49 -7.27
C THR A 77 1.07 -9.76 -6.67
N VAL A 78 0.54 -10.18 -5.54
CA VAL A 78 1.06 -11.33 -4.79
C VAL A 78 -0.08 -12.29 -4.51
N ASN A 79 0.06 -13.53 -4.96
CA ASN A 79 -0.94 -14.55 -4.73
C ASN A 79 -0.93 -15.02 -3.27
N PRO A 80 -2.05 -15.55 -2.75
CA PRO A 80 -2.08 -16.20 -1.45
C PRO A 80 -0.95 -17.23 -1.29
N GLY A 81 -0.25 -17.19 -0.15
CA GLY A 81 0.88 -18.10 0.13
C GLY A 81 2.21 -17.69 -0.53
N GLN A 82 2.23 -16.72 -1.44
CA GLN A 82 3.46 -16.24 -2.09
C GLN A 82 4.12 -15.05 -1.36
N PHE A 83 3.86 -14.91 -0.05
CA PHE A 83 4.51 -13.94 0.82
C PHE A 83 4.63 -14.46 2.25
N GLU A 84 5.64 -13.97 2.97
CA GLU A 84 5.77 -14.16 4.40
C GLU A 84 6.23 -12.87 5.06
N SER A 85 5.86 -12.69 6.32
CA SER A 85 6.34 -11.59 7.14
C SER A 85 6.43 -12.03 8.60
N VAL A 86 7.35 -11.42 9.34
CA VAL A 86 7.54 -11.64 10.77
C VAL A 86 7.90 -10.31 11.43
N TYR A 87 7.33 -10.05 12.60
CA TYR A 87 7.53 -8.82 13.35
C TYR A 87 8.00 -9.21 14.76
N GLY A 88 9.17 -8.72 15.18
CA GLY A 88 9.74 -9.01 16.49
C GLY A 88 9.96 -7.73 17.28
N ASN A 89 9.41 -7.65 18.49
CA ASN A 89 9.58 -6.52 19.42
C ASN A 89 9.27 -5.14 18.82
N MET A 90 8.26 -5.05 17.95
CA MET A 90 7.83 -3.80 17.31
C MET A 90 6.30 -3.72 17.22
N PRO A 91 5.73 -2.50 17.10
CA PRO A 91 4.31 -2.33 16.80
C PRO A 91 3.90 -3.04 15.50
N LYS A 92 2.59 -3.27 15.32
CA LYS A 92 2.06 -3.72 14.04
C LYS A 92 2.45 -2.75 12.94
N PHE A 93 2.99 -3.28 11.85
CA PHE A 93 3.51 -2.53 10.72
C PHE A 93 3.25 -3.32 9.44
N GLY A 94 3.16 -2.63 8.31
CA GLY A 94 3.15 -3.25 6.99
C GLY A 94 2.04 -4.30 6.84
N LEU A 95 2.39 -5.51 6.39
CA LEU A 95 1.43 -6.62 6.25
C LEU A 95 0.80 -7.06 7.58
N GLY A 96 1.49 -6.91 8.71
CA GLY A 96 0.97 -7.24 10.04
C GLY A 96 -0.07 -6.23 10.55
N ALA A 97 -0.12 -5.04 9.94
CA ALA A 97 -1.20 -4.08 10.14
C ALA A 97 -2.30 -4.22 9.06
N ALA A 98 -1.94 -4.60 7.83
CA ALA A 98 -2.87 -4.77 6.71
C ALA A 98 -3.72 -6.05 6.79
N LEU A 99 -3.19 -7.11 7.39
CA LEU A 99 -3.80 -8.44 7.45
C LEU A 99 -3.91 -8.93 8.90
N GLU A 100 -4.46 -10.13 9.06
CA GLU A 100 -4.51 -10.80 10.36
C GLU A 100 -3.09 -11.06 10.90
N HIS A 101 -2.81 -10.54 12.10
CA HIS A 101 -1.55 -10.74 12.81
C HIS A 101 -1.67 -11.92 13.78
N VAL A 102 -0.84 -12.94 13.61
CA VAL A 102 -0.90 -14.21 14.34
C VAL A 102 0.46 -14.59 14.92
N GLU A 103 0.47 -15.43 15.96
CA GLU A 103 1.71 -15.94 16.55
C GLU A 103 2.52 -16.81 15.57
N ALA A 104 3.83 -16.64 15.57
CA ALA A 104 4.77 -17.35 14.71
C ALA A 104 5.21 -18.70 15.30
N VAL A 105 4.24 -19.55 15.67
CA VAL A 105 4.48 -20.88 16.29
C VAL A 105 4.11 -22.04 15.35
N GLY A 106 4.67 -23.23 15.61
CA GLY A 106 4.43 -24.44 14.81
C GLY A 106 4.77 -24.25 13.34
N ARG A 107 3.79 -24.42 12.43
CA ARG A 107 3.97 -24.21 10.98
C ARG A 107 4.29 -22.76 10.58
N ARG A 108 4.40 -21.82 11.53
CA ARG A 108 4.77 -20.43 11.27
C ARG A 108 6.13 -20.04 11.84
N GLU A 109 6.89 -20.98 12.42
CA GLU A 109 8.18 -20.69 13.07
C GLU A 109 9.26 -20.24 12.10
N THR A 110 9.35 -20.88 10.94
CA THR A 110 10.37 -20.56 9.93
C THR A 110 9.76 -19.89 8.71
N ALA A 111 10.54 -19.03 8.04
CA ALA A 111 10.13 -18.36 6.80
C ALA A 111 9.65 -19.36 5.73
N ARG A 112 10.38 -20.48 5.58
CA ARG A 112 10.02 -21.54 4.63
C ARG A 112 8.65 -22.17 4.94
N LEU A 113 8.35 -22.40 6.22
CA LEU A 113 7.06 -22.97 6.61
C LEU A 113 5.91 -21.95 6.45
N ARG A 114 6.17 -20.64 6.67
CA ARG A 114 5.18 -19.59 6.41
C ARG A 114 4.81 -19.45 4.94
N LEU A 115 5.74 -19.74 4.02
CA LEU A 115 5.51 -19.76 2.56
C LEU A 115 4.95 -21.08 2.04
N SER A 116 4.94 -22.14 2.85
CA SER A 116 4.41 -23.44 2.39
C SER A 116 2.89 -23.37 2.27
N GLU A 117 2.34 -24.01 1.23
CA GLU A 117 0.90 -24.09 1.01
C GLU A 117 0.17 -24.61 2.26
N ARG A 118 -0.99 -23.99 2.54
CA ARG A 118 -1.87 -24.35 3.67
C ARG A 118 -2.65 -25.63 3.38
#